data_AF-A0A2V7L520-F1
#
_entry.id   AF-A0A2V7L520-F1
#
_cell.length_a   1.000
_cell.length_b   1.000
_cell.length_c   1.000
_cell.angle_alpha   90.00
_cell.angle_beta   90.00
_cell.angle_gamma   90.00
#
_symmetry.space_group_name_H-M   'P 1'
#
loop_
_entity.id
_entity.type
_entity.pdbx_description
1 polymer ?
#
loop_
_entity_poly.entity_id
_entity_poly.type
_entity_poly.pdbx_seq_one_letter_code
_entity_poly.pdbx_strand_id
1 'polypeptide(L)'
;MWAVATGVPLVLGAAGGIDVARFFTVFAIMLLVGKFAGELFERLGQPAVMGELLAGILLGAGFLKVIPIGADDPLTPVFRLLAQVGVVVLLFEIGLETDLKAMMRVGVAATAVAVVGVAVPFDLGFLYWRSGWHGYEHTVADPLVTAVFVGATLTATSVGITARVLKDLQVLHSLEARLILGAAVIDDVIGLVILGVVSGLAGGTAFSGQGALRILGVAVAFLFLALWIGLKLAPRLFGLIDR
;
A
#
# COMPACT_ATOMS: atom_id res chain seq x y z
N MET A 1 45.66 40.09 -11.43
CA MET A 1 46.46 38.84 -11.44
C MET A 1 45.50 37.70 -11.10
N TRP A 2 45.00 36.98 -12.14
CA TRP A 2 44.31 35.68 -12.14
C TRP A 2 42.93 35.62 -11.43
N ALA A 3 41.75 35.56 -12.07
CA ALA A 3 41.24 34.76 -13.19
C ALA A 3 41.22 33.23 -12.95
N VAL A 4 40.26 32.77 -12.13
CA VAL A 4 39.69 31.40 -12.04
C VAL A 4 38.32 31.56 -11.35
N ALA A 5 37.14 31.16 -11.79
CA ALA A 5 36.62 30.47 -12.97
C ALA A 5 35.17 30.96 -13.14
N THR A 6 34.81 31.61 -14.26
CA THR A 6 33.96 31.01 -15.30
C THR A 6 33.05 29.92 -14.73
N GLY A 7 31.79 30.23 -14.41
CA GLY A 7 30.81 30.30 -15.48
C GLY A 7 30.59 28.92 -16.06
N VAL A 8 30.02 28.01 -15.26
CA VAL A 8 29.12 26.99 -15.80
C VAL A 8 27.75 27.65 -15.72
N PRO A 9 27.25 28.28 -16.80
CA PRO A 9 25.82 28.47 -16.88
C PRO A 9 25.25 27.06 -16.85
N LEU A 10 24.53 26.71 -15.79
CA LEU A 10 23.77 25.47 -15.77
C LEU A 10 22.69 25.65 -16.85
N VAL A 11 23.03 25.23 -18.06
CA VAL A 11 22.15 25.11 -19.22
C VAL A 11 21.19 23.96 -18.96
N LEU A 12 20.31 24.13 -17.98
CA LEU A 12 19.14 23.31 -17.77
C LEU A 12 17.95 24.24 -17.51
N GLY A 13 17.50 24.83 -18.62
CA GLY A 13 16.07 25.00 -18.91
C GLY A 13 15.24 25.66 -17.82
N ALA A 14 15.29 26.99 -17.77
CA ALA A 14 14.08 27.77 -17.59
C ALA A 14 13.17 27.57 -18.82
N ALA A 15 12.55 26.40 -18.92
CA ALA A 15 11.50 26.06 -19.89
C ALA A 15 10.78 24.78 -19.42
N GLY A 16 9.76 24.95 -18.57
CA GLY A 16 8.75 23.92 -18.30
C GLY A 16 8.78 23.31 -16.89
N GLY A 17 8.17 24.00 -15.92
CA GLY A 17 7.52 23.43 -14.72
C GLY A 17 8.32 22.62 -13.69
N ILE A 18 9.36 21.88 -14.07
CA ILE A 18 10.02 20.85 -13.26
C ILE A 18 11.50 21.17 -13.21
N ASP A 19 11.99 21.54 -12.02
CA ASP A 19 13.41 21.69 -11.77
C ASP A 19 14.08 20.31 -11.66
N VAL A 20 14.83 19.95 -12.71
CA VAL A 20 15.52 18.66 -12.83
C VAL A 20 16.60 18.49 -11.76
N ALA A 21 17.34 19.55 -11.43
CA ALA A 21 18.38 19.49 -10.41
C ALA A 21 17.76 19.25 -9.03
N ARG A 22 16.65 19.94 -8.73
CA ARG A 22 15.86 19.71 -7.53
C ARG A 22 15.31 18.29 -7.45
N PHE A 23 14.78 17.76 -8.56
CA PHE A 23 14.32 16.38 -8.63
C PHE A 23 15.41 15.38 -8.22
N PHE A 24 16.58 15.44 -8.87
CA PHE A 24 17.68 14.52 -8.57
C PHE A 24 18.22 14.70 -7.15
N THR A 25 18.24 15.92 -6.63
CA THR A 25 18.66 16.21 -5.26
C THR A 25 17.73 15.54 -4.25
N VAL A 26 16.42 15.73 -4.37
CA VAL A 26 15.43 15.11 -3.48
C VAL A 26 15.47 13.59 -3.61
N PHE A 27 15.54 13.07 -4.84
CA PHE A 27 15.59 11.63 -5.08
C PHE A 27 16.85 11.00 -4.47
N ALA A 28 18.02 11.63 -4.62
CA ALA A 28 19.26 11.18 -3.99
C ALA A 28 19.16 11.16 -2.46
N ILE A 29 18.58 12.21 -1.85
CA ILE A 29 18.35 12.25 -0.40
C ILE A 29 17.45 11.10 0.04
N MET A 30 16.34 10.85 -0.67
CA MET A 30 15.43 9.74 -0.36
C MET A 30 16.14 8.39 -0.40
N LEU A 31 16.93 8.12 -1.43
CA LEU A 31 17.67 6.86 -1.57
C LEU A 31 18.73 6.70 -0.50
N LEU A 32 19.53 7.75 -0.24
CA LEU A 32 20.60 7.70 0.75
C LEU A 32 20.02 7.48 2.14
N VAL A 33 19.09 8.34 2.58
CA VAL A 33 18.51 8.26 3.93
C VAL A 33 17.74 6.96 4.10
N GLY A 34 16.96 6.54 3.09
CA GLY A 34 16.26 5.26 3.11
C GLY A 34 17.23 4.08 3.26
N LYS A 35 18.30 4.03 2.47
CA LYS A 35 19.30 2.97 2.54
C LYS A 35 20.05 2.95 3.88
N PHE A 36 20.45 4.11 4.38
CA PHE A 36 21.11 4.21 5.70
C PHE A 36 20.18 3.79 6.83
N ALA A 37 18.90 4.20 6.79
CA ALA A 37 17.92 3.81 7.79
C ALA A 37 17.59 2.31 7.74
N GLY A 38 17.43 1.74 6.55
CA GLY A 38 17.21 0.31 6.36
C GLY A 38 18.38 -0.53 6.90
N GLU A 39 19.61 -0.18 6.52
CA GLU A 39 20.83 -0.82 7.03
C GLU A 39 20.96 -0.71 8.57
N LEU A 40 20.61 0.44 9.13
CA LEU A 40 20.60 0.61 10.59
C LEU A 40 19.61 -0.33 11.26
N PHE A 41 18.41 -0.48 10.70
CA PHE A 41 17.38 -1.37 11.24
C PHE A 41 17.78 -2.85 11.11
N GLU A 42 18.38 -3.25 9.99
CA GLU A 42 18.95 -4.60 9.83
C GLU A 42 20.00 -4.90 10.90
N ARG A 43 20.88 -3.94 11.20
CA ARG A 43 21.89 -4.07 12.27
C ARG A 43 21.29 -4.19 13.67
N LEU A 44 20.09 -3.64 13.87
CA LEU A 44 19.32 -3.76 15.11
C LEU A 44 18.45 -5.03 15.14
N GLY A 45 18.54 -5.90 14.12
CA GLY A 45 17.74 -7.12 14.00
C GLY A 45 16.28 -6.88 13.62
N GLN A 46 15.98 -5.74 12.99
CA GLN A 46 14.65 -5.39 12.49
C GLN A 46 14.61 -5.43 10.95
N PRO A 47 13.45 -5.65 10.33
CA PRO A 47 13.29 -5.57 8.87
C PRO A 47 13.71 -4.20 8.32
N ALA A 48 14.43 -4.19 7.19
CA ALA A 48 14.91 -2.96 6.55
C ALA A 48 13.77 -1.99 6.23
N VAL A 49 12.63 -2.51 5.78
CA VAL A 49 11.43 -1.72 5.46
C VAL A 49 10.97 -0.83 6.61
N MET A 50 11.19 -1.22 7.87
CA MET A 50 10.83 -0.40 9.02
C MET A 50 11.67 0.90 9.07
N GLY A 51 12.97 0.79 8.79
CA GLY A 51 13.85 1.95 8.70
C GLY A 51 13.51 2.85 7.51
N GLU A 52 13.19 2.25 6.36
CA GLU A 52 12.79 2.98 5.15
C GLU A 52 11.47 3.77 5.35
N LEU A 53 10.47 3.16 5.99
CA LEU A 53 9.20 3.83 6.31
C LEU A 53 9.41 4.99 7.28
N LEU A 54 10.22 4.80 8.32
CA LEU A 54 10.57 5.87 9.25
C LEU A 54 11.32 7.01 8.56
N ALA A 55 12.27 6.70 7.69
CA ALA A 55 12.94 7.69 6.86
C ALA A 55 11.93 8.47 6.01
N GLY A 56 10.96 7.80 5.38
CA GLY A 56 9.89 8.44 4.63
C GLY A 56 9.04 9.38 5.47
N ILE A 57 8.67 8.98 6.70
CA ILE A 57 7.91 9.81 7.64
C ILE A 57 8.71 11.06 8.02
N LEU A 58 10.00 10.90 8.35
CA LEU A 58 10.87 12.01 8.74
C LEU A 58 11.14 12.98 7.58
N LEU A 59 11.34 12.48 6.37
CA LEU A 59 11.57 13.31 5.18
C LEU A 59 10.28 13.94 4.62
N GLY A 60 9.12 13.37 4.95
CA GLY A 60 7.82 13.79 4.46
C GLY A 60 7.33 15.13 5.01
N ALA A 61 6.11 15.50 4.62
CA ALA A 61 5.50 16.80 4.92
C ALA A 61 5.21 17.01 6.42
N GLY A 62 5.12 15.92 7.18
CA GLY A 62 4.85 15.96 8.62
C GLY A 62 6.05 16.42 9.46
N PHE A 63 7.28 16.36 8.93
CA PHE A 63 8.48 16.65 9.72
C PHE A 63 9.47 17.55 8.99
N LEU A 64 10.38 17.00 8.16
CA LEU A 64 11.42 17.81 7.49
C LEU A 64 10.96 18.50 6.21
N LYS A 65 9.83 18.08 5.61
CA LYS A 65 9.27 18.67 4.38
C LYS A 65 10.26 18.67 3.20
N VAL A 66 11.14 17.67 3.15
CA VAL A 66 12.13 17.50 2.07
C VAL A 66 11.46 16.95 0.81
N ILE A 67 10.55 15.98 0.99
CA ILE A 67 9.81 15.39 -0.13
C ILE A 67 8.67 16.34 -0.54
N PRO A 68 8.60 16.76 -1.82
CA PRO A 68 7.55 17.63 -2.30
C PRO A 68 6.25 16.82 -2.49
N ILE A 69 5.36 16.88 -1.49
CA ILE A 69 4.06 16.18 -1.48
C ILE A 69 2.85 17.11 -1.48
N GLY A 70 3.06 18.43 -1.47
CA GLY A 70 2.00 19.43 -1.55
C GLY A 70 1.36 19.51 -2.93
N ALA A 71 0.06 19.82 -3.00
CA ALA A 71 -0.68 19.88 -4.27
C ALA A 71 -0.11 20.92 -5.26
N ASP A 72 0.55 21.95 -4.75
CA ASP A 72 1.09 23.07 -5.54
C ASP A 72 2.51 22.83 -6.07
N ASP A 73 3.17 21.74 -5.66
CA ASP A 73 4.54 21.45 -6.11
C ASP A 73 4.55 20.65 -7.43
N PRO A 74 5.19 21.14 -8.50
CA PRO A 74 5.27 20.43 -9.77
C PRO A 74 5.92 19.04 -9.70
N LEU A 75 6.74 18.77 -8.68
CA LEU A 75 7.40 17.47 -8.48
C LEU A 75 6.50 16.43 -7.81
N THR A 76 5.42 16.84 -7.13
CA THR A 76 4.50 15.93 -6.46
C THR A 76 3.91 14.84 -7.36
N PRO A 77 3.35 15.14 -8.56
CA PRO A 77 2.86 14.08 -9.44
C PRO A 77 3.96 13.12 -9.90
N VAL A 78 5.20 13.61 -10.07
CA VAL A 78 6.35 12.76 -10.47
C VAL A 78 6.71 11.78 -9.37
N PHE A 79 6.86 12.24 -8.13
CA PHE A 79 7.16 11.34 -7.00
C PHE A 79 6.00 10.39 -6.67
N ARG A 80 4.74 10.82 -6.85
CA ARG A 80 3.58 9.93 -6.74
C ARG A 80 3.61 8.81 -7.77
N LEU A 81 3.95 9.14 -9.02
CA LEU A 81 4.11 8.13 -10.08
C LEU A 81 5.24 7.16 -9.75
N LEU A 82 6.41 7.66 -9.33
CA LEU A 82 7.54 6.82 -8.93
C LEU A 82 7.18 5.90 -7.75
N ALA A 83 6.45 6.39 -6.76
CA ALA A 83 5.97 5.58 -5.64
C ALA A 83 5.01 4.48 -6.10
N GLN A 84 4.06 4.79 -6.99
CA GLN A 84 3.15 3.80 -7.56
C GLN A 84 3.90 2.73 -8.35
N VAL A 85 4.86 3.13 -9.20
CA VAL A 85 5.71 2.18 -9.92
C VAL A 85 6.51 1.31 -8.95
N GLY A 86 7.12 1.90 -7.91
CA GLY A 86 7.86 1.16 -6.90
C GLY A 86 7.02 0.12 -6.17
N VAL A 87 5.79 0.47 -5.78
CA VAL A 87 4.84 -0.47 -5.15
C VAL A 87 4.44 -1.59 -6.12
N VAL A 88 4.17 -1.28 -7.39
CA VAL A 88 3.83 -2.29 -8.40
C VAL A 88 5.00 -3.26 -8.61
N VAL A 89 6.23 -2.75 -8.75
CA VAL A 89 7.43 -3.58 -8.90
C VAL A 89 7.65 -4.47 -7.66
N LEU A 90 7.48 -3.91 -6.46
CA LEU A 90 7.57 -4.67 -5.22
C LEU A 90 6.55 -5.81 -5.16
N LEU A 91 5.27 -5.51 -5.39
CA LEU A 91 4.21 -6.51 -5.35
C LEU A 91 4.39 -7.58 -6.43
N PHE A 92 4.88 -7.19 -7.60
CA PHE A 92 5.21 -8.12 -8.67
C PHE A 92 6.35 -9.06 -8.27
N GLU A 93 7.45 -8.53 -7.73
CA GLU A 93 8.59 -9.31 -7.24
C GLU A 93 8.15 -10.32 -6.16
N ILE A 94 7.37 -9.86 -5.18
CA ILE A 94 6.77 -10.74 -4.17
C ILE A 94 5.91 -11.83 -4.81
N GLY A 95 5.09 -11.46 -5.80
CA GLY A 95 4.25 -12.41 -6.53
C GLY A 95 5.05 -13.47 -7.29
N LEU A 96 6.23 -13.12 -7.80
CA LEU A 96 7.15 -14.06 -8.45
C LEU A 96 7.81 -15.03 -7.46
N GLU A 97 8.08 -14.59 -6.24
CA GLU A 97 8.71 -15.41 -5.20
C GLU A 97 7.70 -16.27 -4.43
N THR A 98 6.41 -15.91 -4.48
CA THR A 98 5.35 -16.59 -3.73
C THR A 98 4.87 -17.87 -4.42
N ASP A 99 4.86 -18.99 -3.69
CA ASP A 99 4.21 -20.23 -4.12
C ASP A 99 2.68 -20.14 -3.95
N LEU A 100 2.02 -19.64 -5.00
CA LEU A 100 0.56 -19.51 -5.05
C LEU A 100 -0.15 -20.85 -4.81
N LYS A 101 0.41 -21.98 -5.27
CA LYS A 101 -0.22 -23.29 -5.07
C LYS A 101 -0.17 -23.70 -3.60
N ALA A 102 0.95 -23.46 -2.93
CA ALA A 102 1.07 -23.72 -1.51
C ALA A 102 0.17 -22.80 -0.66
N MET A 103 0.01 -21.54 -1.07
CA MET A 103 -0.93 -20.61 -0.44
C MET A 103 -2.38 -21.08 -0.59
N MET A 104 -2.78 -21.56 -1.77
CA MET A 104 -4.12 -22.10 -2.00
C MET A 104 -4.44 -23.33 -1.15
N ARG A 105 -3.43 -24.15 -0.79
CA ARG A 105 -3.65 -25.33 0.08
C ARG A 105 -4.09 -24.96 1.50
N VAL A 106 -3.74 -23.76 1.97
CA VAL A 106 -4.13 -23.27 3.30
C VAL A 106 -5.34 -22.32 3.24
N GLY A 107 -6.02 -22.23 2.09
CA GLY A 107 -7.08 -21.25 1.83
C GLY A 107 -8.22 -21.28 2.84
N VAL A 108 -8.62 -22.45 3.36
CA VAL A 108 -9.70 -22.55 4.37
C VAL A 108 -9.28 -21.89 5.68
N ALA A 109 -8.08 -22.19 6.17
CA ALA A 109 -7.55 -21.58 7.39
C ALA A 109 -7.29 -20.08 7.18
N ALA A 110 -6.73 -19.69 6.04
CA ALA A 110 -6.55 -18.29 5.66
C ALA A 110 -7.88 -17.52 5.60
N THR A 111 -8.95 -18.14 5.13
CA THR A 111 -10.30 -17.54 5.12
C THR A 111 -10.81 -17.29 6.54
N ALA A 112 -10.58 -18.22 7.47
CA ALA A 112 -10.96 -18.03 8.86
C ALA A 112 -10.17 -16.88 9.50
N VAL A 113 -8.86 -16.81 9.24
CA VAL A 113 -8.00 -15.71 9.70
C VAL A 113 -8.46 -14.37 9.12
N ALA A 114 -8.78 -14.32 7.83
CA ALA A 114 -9.31 -13.14 7.14
C ALA A 114 -10.63 -12.65 7.75
N VAL A 115 -11.62 -13.53 7.88
CA VAL A 115 -12.94 -13.18 8.43
C VAL A 115 -12.83 -12.64 9.85
N VAL A 116 -12.03 -13.27 10.72
CA VAL A 116 -11.81 -12.79 12.09
C VAL A 116 -10.99 -11.48 12.07
N GLY A 117 -9.96 -11.43 11.21
CA GLY A 117 -9.07 -10.29 11.02
C GLY A 117 -9.77 -9.04 10.47
N VAL A 118 -10.91 -9.20 9.80
CA VAL A 118 -11.78 -8.08 9.39
C VAL A 118 -12.85 -7.80 10.43
N ALA A 119 -13.61 -8.81 10.85
CA ALA A 119 -14.77 -8.62 11.72
C ALA A 119 -14.38 -7.97 13.06
N VAL A 120 -13.32 -8.46 13.70
CA VAL A 120 -12.89 -7.97 15.01
C VAL A 120 -12.48 -6.49 14.99
N PRO A 121 -11.51 -6.04 14.16
CA PRO A 121 -11.17 -4.62 14.13
C PRO A 121 -12.28 -3.73 13.59
N PHE A 122 -13.13 -4.23 12.67
CA PHE A 122 -14.31 -3.49 12.22
C PHE A 122 -15.25 -3.20 13.38
N ASP A 123 -15.65 -4.24 14.11
CA ASP A 123 -16.60 -4.13 15.21
C ASP A 123 -16.02 -3.28 16.35
N LEU A 124 -14.73 -3.47 16.68
CA LEU A 124 -14.06 -2.65 17.68
C LEU A 124 -14.01 -1.17 17.28
N GLY A 125 -13.69 -0.85 16.02
CA GLY A 125 -13.71 0.53 15.53
C GLY A 125 -15.10 1.15 15.52
N PHE A 126 -16.09 0.39 15.06
CA PHE A 126 -17.49 0.80 15.04
C PHE A 126 -18.01 1.07 16.46
N LEU A 127 -17.77 0.15 17.40
CA LEU A 127 -18.19 0.27 18.79
C LEU A 127 -17.45 1.40 19.51
N TYR A 128 -16.14 1.55 19.27
CA TYR A 128 -15.37 2.66 19.80
C TYR A 128 -15.99 4.01 19.38
N TRP A 129 -16.29 4.18 18.10
CA TRP A 129 -16.96 5.40 17.63
C TRP A 129 -18.35 5.56 18.25
N ARG A 130 -19.14 4.49 18.28
CA ARG A 130 -20.52 4.53 18.80
C ARG A 130 -20.60 4.82 20.30
N SER A 131 -19.55 4.48 21.06
CA SER A 131 -19.47 4.66 22.51
C SER A 131 -19.37 6.13 22.95
N GLY A 132 -18.94 7.03 22.05
CA GLY A 132 -18.70 8.43 22.40
C GLY A 132 -17.39 8.69 23.15
N TRP A 133 -16.57 7.66 23.44
CA TRP A 133 -15.27 7.85 24.11
C TRP A 133 -14.26 8.70 23.33
N HIS A 134 -14.49 8.88 22.04
CA HIS A 134 -13.66 9.74 21.18
C HIS A 134 -13.82 11.24 21.51
N GLY A 135 -14.81 11.64 22.31
CA GLY A 135 -14.95 13.02 22.81
C GLY A 135 -15.33 14.06 21.74
N TYR A 136 -15.77 13.64 20.55
CA TYR A 136 -16.31 14.53 19.53
C TYR A 136 -17.84 14.53 19.59
N GLU A 137 -18.46 15.67 19.90
CA GLU A 137 -19.92 15.79 19.99
C GLU A 137 -20.58 16.11 18.64
N HIS A 138 -19.81 16.58 17.66
CA HIS A 138 -20.31 17.03 16.36
C HIS A 138 -19.49 16.48 15.21
N THR A 139 -20.06 15.54 14.45
CA THR A 139 -19.64 15.25 13.08
C THR A 139 -20.60 15.91 12.10
N VAL A 140 -20.05 16.46 11.02
CA VAL A 140 -20.83 17.03 9.90
C VAL A 140 -21.57 15.92 9.12
N ALA A 141 -21.12 14.66 9.28
CA ALA A 141 -21.72 13.47 8.70
C ALA A 141 -22.58 12.72 9.72
N ASP A 142 -23.52 11.92 9.20
CA ASP A 142 -24.34 11.00 9.99
C ASP A 142 -23.44 10.14 10.91
N PRO A 143 -23.69 10.14 12.24
CA PRO A 143 -22.90 9.39 13.21
C PRO A 143 -22.73 7.91 12.88
N LEU A 144 -23.73 7.28 12.25
CA LEU A 144 -23.65 5.89 11.83
C LEU A 144 -22.68 5.71 10.66
N VAL A 145 -22.72 6.63 9.68
CA VAL A 145 -21.82 6.59 8.52
C VAL A 145 -20.38 6.78 8.98
N THR A 146 -20.13 7.67 9.94
CA THR A 146 -18.79 7.84 10.51
C THR A 146 -18.36 6.60 11.31
N ALA A 147 -19.25 5.98 12.10
CA ALA A 147 -18.90 4.75 12.82
C ALA A 147 -18.52 3.60 11.88
N VAL A 148 -19.28 3.41 10.80
CA VAL A 148 -19.01 2.40 9.76
C VAL A 148 -17.71 2.73 9.02
N PHE A 149 -17.46 4.01 8.72
CA PHE A 149 -16.20 4.46 8.13
C PHE A 149 -15.01 4.15 9.04
N VAL A 150 -15.09 4.44 10.34
CA VAL A 150 -14.02 4.15 11.30
C VAL A 150 -13.76 2.65 11.39
N GLY A 151 -14.82 1.84 11.54
CA GLY A 151 -14.71 0.38 11.49
C GLY A 151 -13.99 -0.09 10.22
N ALA A 152 -14.43 0.38 9.05
CA ALA A 152 -13.84 0.05 7.76
C ALA A 152 -12.36 0.45 7.63
N THR A 153 -11.96 1.61 8.16
CA THR A 153 -10.55 2.04 8.09
C THR A 153 -9.63 1.16 8.91
N LEU A 154 -10.12 0.55 10.00
CA LEU A 154 -9.33 -0.35 10.83
C LEU A 154 -9.18 -1.76 10.25
N THR A 155 -9.92 -2.12 9.20
CA THR A 155 -9.80 -3.43 8.54
C THR A 155 -8.82 -3.43 7.37
N ALA A 156 -8.48 -2.27 6.83
CA ALA A 156 -7.62 -2.19 5.64
C ALA A 156 -6.20 -2.66 5.97
N THR A 157 -5.74 -3.70 5.27
CA THR A 157 -4.40 -4.28 5.43
C THR A 157 -3.52 -4.06 4.19
N SER A 158 -2.22 -4.35 4.28
CA SER A 158 -1.28 -4.21 3.15
C SER A 158 -0.52 -5.50 2.88
N VAL A 159 -0.92 -6.24 1.85
CA VAL A 159 -0.22 -7.43 1.37
C VAL A 159 1.25 -7.13 1.07
N GLY A 160 1.54 -5.98 0.45
CA GLY A 160 2.89 -5.64 0.00
C GLY A 160 3.89 -5.37 1.10
N ILE A 161 3.49 -4.62 2.14
CA ILE A 161 4.36 -4.36 3.28
C ILE A 161 4.55 -5.64 4.08
N THR A 162 3.48 -6.39 4.35
CA THR A 162 3.56 -7.65 5.10
C THR A 162 4.46 -8.67 4.39
N ALA A 163 4.31 -8.84 3.07
CA ALA A 163 5.19 -9.72 2.31
C ALA A 163 6.64 -9.24 2.30
N ARG A 164 6.89 -7.92 2.17
CA ARG A 164 8.25 -7.38 2.28
C ARG A 164 8.86 -7.66 3.64
N VAL A 165 8.12 -7.46 4.73
CA VAL A 165 8.58 -7.79 6.09
C VAL A 165 8.92 -9.28 6.21
N LEU A 166 8.05 -10.18 5.74
CA LEU A 166 8.30 -11.62 5.79
C LEU A 166 9.49 -12.05 4.91
N LYS A 167 9.71 -11.35 3.79
CA LYS A 167 10.87 -11.54 2.92
C LYS A 167 12.16 -11.07 3.58
N ASP A 168 12.17 -9.88 4.17
CA ASP A 168 13.31 -9.33 4.90
C ASP A 168 13.70 -10.24 6.08
N LEU A 169 12.71 -10.87 6.72
CA LEU A 169 12.89 -11.87 7.77
C LEU A 169 13.25 -13.27 7.26
N GLN A 170 13.33 -13.49 5.94
CA GLN A 170 13.61 -14.78 5.30
C GLN A 170 12.64 -15.92 5.65
N VAL A 171 11.38 -15.59 5.96
CA VAL A 171 10.33 -16.56 6.35
C VAL A 171 9.18 -16.63 5.34
N LEU A 172 9.33 -16.03 4.16
CA LEU A 172 8.26 -15.93 3.14
C LEU A 172 7.63 -17.28 2.74
N HIS A 173 8.39 -18.37 2.84
CA HIS A 173 7.92 -19.72 2.50
C HIS A 173 7.30 -20.51 3.65
N SER A 174 7.25 -19.94 4.86
CA SER A 174 6.72 -20.60 6.06
C SER A 174 5.20 -20.83 5.98
N LEU A 175 4.66 -21.67 6.87
CA LEU A 175 3.21 -21.90 6.94
C LEU A 175 2.47 -20.62 7.36
N GLU A 176 3.05 -19.91 8.33
CA GLU A 176 2.55 -18.66 8.88
C GLU A 176 2.52 -17.59 7.78
N ALA A 177 3.59 -17.45 6.99
CA ALA A 177 3.64 -16.52 5.87
C ALA A 177 2.55 -16.83 4.83
N ARG A 178 2.34 -18.10 4.48
CA ARG A 178 1.27 -18.50 3.55
C ARG A 178 -0.12 -18.19 4.09
N LEU A 179 -0.34 -18.39 5.39
CA LEU A 179 -1.62 -18.06 6.05
C LEU A 179 -1.86 -16.55 6.06
N ILE A 180 -0.84 -15.76 6.43
CA ILE A 180 -0.91 -14.31 6.51
C ILE A 180 -1.15 -13.70 5.12
N LEU A 181 -0.36 -14.11 4.12
CA LEU A 181 -0.50 -13.59 2.75
C LEU A 181 -1.81 -14.06 2.10
N GLY A 182 -2.19 -15.31 2.34
CA GLY A 182 -3.47 -15.85 1.87
C GLY A 182 -4.67 -15.10 2.48
N ALA A 183 -4.61 -14.80 3.78
CA ALA A 183 -5.65 -14.02 4.46
C ALA A 183 -5.71 -12.60 3.91
N ALA A 184 -4.57 -11.94 3.73
CA ALA A 184 -4.51 -10.57 3.22
C ALA A 184 -5.12 -10.41 1.81
N VAL A 185 -4.98 -11.43 0.93
CA VAL A 185 -5.66 -11.43 -0.39
C VAL A 185 -7.18 -11.55 -0.26
N ILE A 186 -7.67 -12.34 0.69
CA ILE A 186 -9.10 -12.49 0.96
C ILE A 186 -9.65 -11.20 1.58
N ASP A 187 -8.90 -10.61 2.51
CA ASP A 187 -9.23 -9.34 3.15
C ASP A 187 -9.34 -8.19 2.15
N ASP A 188 -8.52 -8.16 1.09
CA ASP A 188 -8.64 -7.16 0.02
C ASP A 188 -10.01 -7.24 -0.70
N VAL A 189 -10.55 -8.46 -0.92
CA VAL A 189 -11.89 -8.63 -1.50
C VAL A 189 -12.96 -8.12 -0.54
N ILE A 190 -12.86 -8.50 0.74
CA ILE A 190 -13.81 -8.07 1.77
C ILE A 190 -13.75 -6.54 1.93
N GLY A 191 -12.55 -5.97 1.95
CA GLY A 191 -12.30 -4.53 2.03
C GLY A 191 -12.92 -3.77 0.87
N LEU A 192 -12.88 -4.30 -0.35
CA LEU A 192 -13.53 -3.67 -1.52
C LEU A 192 -15.05 -3.63 -1.37
N VAL A 193 -15.66 -4.68 -0.79
CA VAL A 193 -17.09 -4.70 -0.45
C VAL A 193 -17.40 -3.65 0.61
N ILE A 194 -16.64 -3.63 1.71
CA ILE A 194 -16.81 -2.66 2.79
C ILE A 194 -16.68 -1.23 2.26
N LEU A 195 -15.65 -0.95 1.45
CA LEU A 195 -15.44 0.36 0.82
C LEU A 195 -16.63 0.75 -0.07
N GLY A 196 -17.21 -0.20 -0.80
CA GLY A 196 -18.42 0.00 -1.58
C GLY A 196 -19.61 0.41 -0.72
N VAL A 197 -19.82 -0.26 0.41
CA VAL A 197 -20.86 0.10 1.39
C VAL A 197 -20.64 1.50 1.96
N VAL A 198 -19.42 1.77 2.44
CA VAL A 198 -19.03 3.07 3.03
C VAL A 198 -19.21 4.20 2.03
N SER A 199 -18.79 4.00 0.78
CA SER A 199 -18.91 5.00 -0.29
C SER A 199 -20.37 5.29 -0.64
N GLY A 200 -21.22 4.25 -0.69
CA GLY A 200 -22.66 4.40 -0.92
C GLY A 200 -23.35 5.18 0.20
N LEU A 201 -23.02 4.86 1.44
CA LEU A 201 -23.52 5.57 2.62
C LEU A 201 -23.08 7.05 2.64
N ALA A 202 -21.80 7.31 2.35
CA ALA A 202 -21.24 8.67 2.29
C ALA A 202 -21.86 9.53 1.17
N GLY A 203 -22.26 8.91 0.06
CA GLY A 203 -22.94 9.59 -1.06
C GLY A 203 -24.42 9.92 -0.82
N GLY A 204 -24.98 9.61 0.37
CA GLY A 204 -26.39 9.84 0.68
C GLY A 204 -27.35 8.92 -0.08
N THR A 205 -26.83 7.91 -0.79
CA THR A 205 -27.65 6.89 -1.43
C THR A 205 -28.11 5.89 -0.37
N ALA A 206 -29.40 5.55 -0.36
CA ALA A 206 -29.87 4.42 0.44
C ALA A 206 -29.06 3.17 0.05
N PHE A 207 -28.62 2.38 1.04
CA PHE A 207 -27.93 1.13 0.80
C PHE A 207 -28.73 0.29 -0.21
N SER A 208 -28.21 0.19 -1.44
CA SER A 208 -28.78 -0.68 -2.45
C SER A 208 -28.05 -2.00 -2.38
N GLY A 209 -28.74 -3.06 -1.92
CA GLY A 209 -28.19 -4.42 -1.95
C GLY A 209 -27.68 -4.79 -3.35
N GLN A 210 -28.30 -4.24 -4.40
CA GLN A 210 -27.85 -4.37 -5.79
C GLN A 210 -26.48 -3.73 -6.06
N GLY A 211 -26.20 -2.56 -5.50
CA GLY A 211 -24.89 -1.89 -5.62
C GLY A 211 -23.78 -2.69 -4.91
N ALA A 212 -24.05 -3.15 -3.69
CA ALA A 212 -23.13 -4.01 -2.94
C ALA A 212 -22.85 -5.32 -3.69
N LEU A 213 -23.90 -5.98 -4.21
CA LEU A 213 -23.78 -7.20 -5.03
C LEU A 213 -23.00 -6.96 -6.32
N ARG A 214 -23.15 -5.79 -6.95
CA ARG A 214 -22.38 -5.43 -8.16
C ARG A 214 -20.90 -5.25 -7.85
N ILE A 215 -20.56 -4.55 -6.77
CA ILE A 215 -19.17 -4.34 -6.35
C ILE A 215 -18.53 -5.67 -5.96
N LEU A 216 -19.22 -6.48 -5.15
CA LEU A 216 -18.80 -7.83 -4.81
C LEU A 216 -18.59 -8.69 -6.06
N GLY A 217 -19.55 -8.67 -6.99
CA GLY A 217 -19.46 -9.42 -8.24
C GLY A 217 -18.26 -9.02 -9.10
N VAL A 218 -17.99 -7.71 -9.24
CA VAL A 218 -16.81 -7.21 -9.97
C VAL A 218 -15.52 -7.60 -9.27
N ALA A 219 -15.43 -7.46 -7.95
CA ALA A 219 -14.23 -7.80 -7.18
C ALA A 219 -13.92 -9.31 -7.27
N VAL A 220 -14.94 -10.14 -7.07
CA VAL A 220 -14.83 -11.61 -7.16
C VAL A 220 -14.47 -12.02 -8.59
N ALA A 221 -15.15 -11.48 -9.61
CA ALA A 221 -14.84 -11.78 -11.00
C ALA A 221 -13.41 -11.36 -11.38
N PHE A 222 -12.97 -10.18 -10.93
CA PHE A 222 -11.61 -9.70 -11.13
C PHE A 222 -10.59 -10.63 -10.46
N LEU A 223 -10.80 -11.01 -9.19
CA LEU A 223 -9.90 -11.92 -8.47
C LEU A 223 -9.81 -13.28 -9.18
N PHE A 224 -10.95 -13.89 -9.51
CA PHE A 224 -10.97 -15.17 -10.21
C PHE A 224 -10.28 -15.10 -11.57
N LEU A 225 -10.53 -14.05 -12.35
CA LEU A 225 -9.91 -13.85 -13.65
C LEU A 225 -8.40 -13.63 -13.51
N ALA A 226 -7.96 -12.79 -12.58
CA ALA A 226 -6.56 -12.51 -12.33
C ALA A 226 -5.80 -13.77 -11.87
N LEU A 227 -6.36 -14.56 -10.94
CA LEU A 227 -5.80 -15.83 -10.51
C LEU A 227 -5.76 -16.85 -11.64
N TRP A 228 -6.83 -16.96 -12.43
CA TRP A 228 -6.89 -17.89 -13.56
C TRP A 228 -5.86 -17.55 -14.63
N ILE A 229 -5.75 -16.27 -15.00
CA ILE A 229 -4.72 -15.79 -15.92
C ILE A 229 -3.34 -16.05 -15.33
N GLY A 230 -3.08 -15.68 -14.09
CA GLY A 230 -1.78 -15.88 -13.44
C GLY A 230 -1.36 -17.35 -13.43
N LEU A 231 -2.26 -18.25 -13.01
CA LEU A 231 -1.99 -19.69 -12.93
C LEU A 231 -1.82 -20.36 -14.30
N LYS A 232 -2.48 -19.87 -15.36
CA LYS A 232 -2.35 -20.45 -16.72
C LYS A 232 -1.27 -19.81 -17.57
N LEU A 233 -1.07 -18.50 -17.46
CA LEU A 233 -0.17 -17.72 -18.30
C LEU A 233 1.26 -17.76 -17.76
N ALA A 234 1.46 -17.69 -16.43
CA ALA A 234 2.80 -17.70 -15.84
C ALA A 234 3.61 -18.95 -16.24
N PRO A 235 3.08 -20.19 -16.14
CA PRO A 235 3.85 -21.38 -16.54
C PRO A 235 4.20 -21.41 -18.03
N ARG A 236 3.34 -20.82 -18.88
CA ARG A 236 3.56 -20.76 -20.33
C ARG A 236 4.62 -19.75 -20.72
N LEU A 237 4.67 -18.60 -20.04
CA LEU A 237 5.67 -17.57 -20.27
C LEU A 237 7.05 -18.02 -19.78
N PHE A 238 7.14 -18.63 -18.60
CA PHE A 238 8.41 -19.17 -18.10
C PHE A 238 8.94 -20.31 -18.97
N GLY A 239 8.05 -21.20 -19.44
CA GLY A 239 8.44 -22.26 -20.39
C GLY A 239 8.87 -21.77 -21.79
N LEU A 240 8.66 -20.50 -22.13
CA LEU A 240 9.16 -19.87 -23.36
C LEU A 240 10.52 -19.20 -23.17
N ILE A 241 10.87 -18.82 -21.94
CA ILE A 241 12.14 -18.15 -21.60
C ILE A 241 13.21 -19.19 -21.22
N ASP A 242 12.81 -20.33 -20.64
CA ASP A 242 13.69 -21.46 -20.34
C ASP A 242 14.03 -22.33 -21.58
N ARG A 243 13.82 -21.81 -22.79
CA ARG A 243 14.21 -22.43 -24.08
C ARG A 243 15.24 -21.58 -24.79
#